data_AF-A0AAD8C4J5-F1
#
_entry.id   AF-A0AAD8C4J5-F1
#
_cell.length_a   1.000
_cell.length_b   1.000
_cell.length_c   1.000
_cell.angle_alpha   90.00
_cell.angle_beta   90.00
_cell.angle_gamma   90.00
#
_symmetry.space_group_name_H-M   'P 1'
#
loop_
_entity.id
_entity.type
_entity.pdbx_description
1 polymer ?
#
loop_
_entity_poly.entity_id
_entity_poly.type
_entity_poly.pdbx_seq_one_letter_code
_entity_poly.pdbx_strand_id
1 'polypeptide(L)'
;YIRSIPGTATLATKRTQALAELNKDIVYTLTEVNNLLSSLTANGVSVEIHLRKLDILTTNVFPVTSLEHGIVNGIDRGVAVSTFDHWLATHNSFNTLKYDFAFLWTGYDLYGGTDDSTEGYAHLGAMCNSRIASGVGEFNKTYATAITTAHEIGHILGSDHDGPQSNYIMAAVSKASAINRWSFSSISATAIKNYLATLTTNCLLTTNPASTKPTVTYGAYTGHILDPNVICQRALNISNSYMCLDWSFYNNLSPSGDRICSVIHCKKPGTNLCYTAFPSDGMVCDTNKRCKKGKCLPDSTAPHNLNSVCLFGDQRKLEFTDFSGTCQDYIARKGSSYCYQPFILHSCCNTCKAHYTGRTGCEYGDKFLGCNKAPRELMCPTNMDGCCEYCKGFVSPVVGR
;
A
#
# COMPACT_ATOMS: atom_id res chain seq x y z
N TYR A 1 12.12 10.12 -3.96
CA TYR A 1 13.12 9.47 -4.83
C TYR A 1 14.54 9.98 -4.58
N ILE A 2 14.88 11.25 -4.82
CA ILE A 2 16.27 11.71 -4.58
C ILE A 2 16.70 11.51 -3.11
N ARG A 3 15.84 11.84 -2.15
CA ARG A 3 16.11 11.67 -0.71
C ARG A 3 16.30 10.21 -0.29
N SER A 4 15.76 9.25 -1.04
CA SER A 4 15.87 7.82 -0.71
C SER A 4 17.13 7.17 -1.27
N ILE A 5 17.99 7.92 -1.97
CA ILE A 5 19.25 7.42 -2.51
C ILE A 5 20.39 7.73 -1.53
N PRO A 6 20.95 6.71 -0.86
CA PRO A 6 22.01 6.90 0.13
C PRO A 6 23.35 7.29 -0.52
N GLY A 7 24.25 7.85 0.29
CA GLY A 7 25.66 8.05 -0.09
C GLY A 7 26.03 9.39 -0.73
N THR A 8 27.29 9.47 -1.17
CA THR A 8 28.00 10.66 -1.68
C THR A 8 27.91 10.84 -3.20
N ALA A 9 27.03 10.08 -3.88
CA ALA A 9 26.85 10.18 -5.32
C ALA A 9 26.52 11.62 -5.75
N THR A 10 27.00 12.01 -6.93
CA THR A 10 26.72 13.33 -7.51
C THR A 10 25.22 13.55 -7.68
N LEU A 11 24.78 14.82 -7.71
CA LEU A 11 23.37 15.16 -7.92
C LEU A 11 22.81 14.57 -9.23
N ALA A 12 23.62 14.56 -10.28
CA ALA A 12 23.26 13.98 -11.58
C ALA A 12 22.99 12.46 -11.45
N THR A 13 23.89 11.72 -10.81
CA THR A 13 23.72 10.28 -10.55
C THR A 13 22.46 10.01 -9.73
N LYS A 14 22.23 10.78 -8.66
CA LYS A 14 21.02 10.67 -7.84
C LYS A 14 19.75 10.95 -8.64
N ARG A 15 19.78 11.93 -9.55
CA ARG A 15 18.65 12.24 -10.42
C ARG A 15 18.33 11.09 -11.38
N THR A 16 19.34 10.52 -12.04
CA THR A 16 19.16 9.37 -12.94
C THR A 16 18.56 8.17 -12.23
N GLN A 17 19.08 7.82 -11.05
CA GLN A 17 18.54 6.73 -10.23
C GLN A 17 17.11 7.03 -9.76
N ALA A 18 16.83 8.27 -9.35
CA ALA A 18 15.49 8.68 -8.92
C ALA A 18 14.46 8.57 -10.06
N LEU A 19 14.85 8.93 -11.28
CA LEU A 19 14.00 8.79 -12.47
C LEU A 19 13.74 7.32 -12.81
N ALA A 20 14.74 6.45 -12.66
CA ALA A 20 14.56 5.01 -12.85
C ALA A 20 13.55 4.42 -11.86
N GLU A 21 13.65 4.78 -10.57
CA GLU A 21 12.68 4.34 -9.55
C GLU A 21 11.28 4.93 -9.77
N LEU A 22 11.19 6.22 -10.15
CA LEU A 22 9.91 6.84 -10.51
C LEU A 22 9.26 6.13 -11.70
N ASN A 23 10.01 5.79 -12.74
CA ASN A 23 9.47 5.07 -13.89
C ASN A 23 8.91 3.70 -13.51
N LYS A 24 9.55 2.98 -12.59
CA LYS A 24 9.01 1.71 -12.09
C LYS A 24 7.65 1.91 -11.41
N ASP A 25 7.52 2.93 -10.57
CA ASP A 25 6.25 3.24 -9.90
C ASP A 25 5.19 3.69 -10.93
N ILE A 26 5.54 4.51 -11.92
CA ILE A 26 4.64 4.94 -13.01
C ILE A 26 4.08 3.73 -13.78
N VAL A 27 4.95 2.83 -14.25
CA VAL A 27 4.51 1.68 -15.06
C VAL A 27 3.66 0.72 -14.22
N TYR A 28 3.99 0.54 -12.94
CA TYR A 28 3.15 -0.19 -12.00
C TYR A 28 1.77 0.46 -11.86
N THR A 29 1.71 1.75 -11.54
CA THR A 29 0.45 2.49 -11.35
C THR A 29 -0.43 2.38 -12.60
N LEU A 30 0.12 2.59 -13.80
CA LEU A 30 -0.66 2.47 -15.04
C LEU A 30 -1.14 1.03 -15.32
N THR A 31 -0.35 0.02 -14.95
CA THR A 31 -0.78 -1.39 -15.01
C THR A 31 -2.01 -1.59 -14.11
N GLU A 32 -1.97 -1.04 -12.89
CA GLU A 32 -3.09 -1.16 -11.96
C GLU A 32 -4.31 -0.36 -12.40
N VAL A 33 -4.15 0.83 -12.99
CA VAL A 33 -5.27 1.57 -13.60
C VAL A 33 -5.97 0.71 -14.66
N ASN A 34 -5.23 0.01 -15.50
CA ASN A 34 -5.81 -0.94 -16.46
C ASN A 34 -6.53 -2.11 -15.76
N ASN A 35 -5.97 -2.66 -14.69
CA ASN A 35 -6.61 -3.72 -13.91
C ASN A 35 -7.93 -3.27 -13.25
N LEU A 36 -8.01 -2.00 -12.83
CA LEU A 36 -9.19 -1.37 -12.25
C LEU A 36 -10.25 -1.11 -13.33
N LEU A 37 -9.87 -0.52 -14.47
CA LEU A 37 -10.75 -0.30 -15.62
C LEU A 37 -11.32 -1.61 -16.18
N SER A 38 -10.57 -2.71 -16.08
CA SER A 38 -11.03 -4.04 -16.49
C SER A 38 -12.29 -4.51 -15.75
N SER A 39 -12.64 -3.92 -14.60
CA SER A 39 -13.86 -4.27 -13.86
C SER A 39 -15.14 -3.83 -14.59
N LEU A 40 -15.04 -2.83 -15.47
CA LEU A 40 -16.15 -2.36 -16.31
C LEU A 40 -16.66 -3.44 -17.27
N THR A 41 -15.82 -4.41 -17.65
CA THR A 41 -16.16 -5.48 -18.61
C THR A 41 -17.34 -6.31 -18.13
N ALA A 42 -17.49 -6.52 -16.82
CA ALA A 42 -18.63 -7.23 -16.24
C ALA A 42 -19.99 -6.55 -16.54
N ASN A 43 -19.97 -5.27 -16.88
CA ASN A 43 -21.14 -4.45 -17.22
C ASN A 43 -21.19 -4.10 -18.73
N GLY A 44 -20.40 -4.80 -19.56
CA GLY A 44 -20.41 -4.64 -21.02
C GLY A 44 -19.66 -3.42 -21.55
N VAL A 45 -18.74 -2.85 -20.77
CA VAL A 45 -17.83 -1.78 -21.21
C VAL A 45 -16.40 -2.29 -21.13
N SER A 46 -15.70 -2.36 -22.26
CA SER A 46 -14.29 -2.75 -22.31
C SER A 46 -13.46 -1.54 -22.72
N VAL A 47 -12.65 -1.04 -21.79
CA VAL A 47 -11.72 0.08 -22.01
C VAL A 47 -10.37 -0.25 -21.42
N GLU A 48 -9.31 0.21 -22.09
CA GLU A 48 -7.93 0.07 -21.64
C GLU A 48 -7.10 1.28 -22.06
N ILE A 49 -6.12 1.62 -21.23
CA ILE A 49 -5.16 2.68 -21.48
C ILE A 49 -3.98 2.10 -22.25
N HIS A 50 -3.68 2.75 -23.37
CA HIS A 50 -2.42 2.59 -24.09
C HIS A 50 -1.66 3.91 -24.04
N LEU A 51 -0.40 3.86 -23.63
CA LEU A 51 0.46 5.03 -23.57
C LEU A 51 0.84 5.47 -24.98
N ARG A 52 0.32 6.62 -25.40
CA ARG A 52 0.78 7.32 -26.61
C ARG A 52 2.11 8.02 -26.38
N LYS A 53 2.26 8.65 -25.22
CA LYS A 53 3.45 9.37 -24.78
C LYS A 53 3.45 9.45 -23.25
N LEU A 54 4.64 9.32 -22.65
CA LEU A 54 4.89 9.51 -21.23
C LEU A 54 6.08 10.45 -21.08
N ASP A 55 5.85 11.61 -20.48
CA ASP A 55 6.89 12.59 -20.17
C ASP A 55 7.02 12.79 -18.67
N ILE A 56 8.26 12.82 -18.17
CA ILE A 56 8.57 13.36 -16.85
C ILE A 56 9.09 14.78 -17.07
N LEU A 57 8.24 15.76 -16.77
CA LEU A 57 8.52 17.16 -17.04
C LEU A 57 9.67 17.69 -16.17
N THR A 58 10.50 18.54 -16.77
CA THR A 58 11.60 19.22 -16.07
C THR A 58 11.23 20.63 -15.60
N THR A 59 10.06 21.10 -16.02
CA THR A 59 9.47 22.39 -15.68
C THR A 59 8.08 22.16 -15.10
N ASN A 60 7.66 23.02 -14.18
CA ASN A 60 6.31 22.97 -13.63
C ASN A 60 5.29 23.41 -14.68
N VAL A 61 4.19 22.66 -14.79
CA VAL A 61 3.00 23.05 -15.56
C VAL A 61 2.31 24.24 -14.89
N PHE A 62 2.29 24.24 -13.56
CA PHE A 62 1.61 25.27 -12.77
C PHE A 62 2.54 26.47 -12.54
N PRO A 63 2.16 27.69 -12.98
CA PRO A 63 2.91 28.90 -12.66
C PRO A 63 2.81 29.21 -11.15
N VAL A 64 3.79 29.91 -10.60
CA VAL A 64 3.79 30.28 -9.16
C VAL A 64 2.54 31.11 -8.79
N THR A 65 2.00 31.86 -9.74
CA THR A 65 0.78 32.68 -9.57
C THR A 65 -0.50 31.86 -9.42
N SER A 66 -0.49 30.56 -9.75
CA SER A 66 -1.65 29.68 -9.56
C SER A 66 -1.60 28.92 -8.22
N LEU A 67 -0.56 29.13 -7.41
CA LEU A 67 -0.45 28.51 -6.09
C LEU A 67 -1.26 29.30 -5.08
N GLU A 68 -1.88 28.59 -4.15
CA GLU A 68 -2.71 29.22 -3.13
C GLU A 68 -1.87 29.93 -2.08
N HIS A 69 -2.29 31.15 -1.75
CA HIS A 69 -1.57 31.96 -0.78
C HIS A 69 -1.69 31.37 0.63
N GLY A 70 -0.55 30.99 1.22
CA GLY A 70 -0.50 30.43 2.58
C GLY A 70 -0.59 28.91 2.65
N ILE A 71 -0.79 28.21 1.52
CA ILE A 71 -0.73 26.75 1.45
C ILE A 71 0.55 26.34 0.74
N VAL A 72 1.42 25.62 1.46
CA VAL A 72 2.72 25.20 0.91
C VAL A 72 2.49 24.18 -0.20
N ASN A 73 2.81 24.58 -1.45
CA ASN A 73 2.58 23.77 -2.65
C ASN A 73 1.10 23.38 -2.87
N GLY A 74 0.16 24.20 -2.39
CA GLY A 74 -1.27 24.00 -2.66
C GLY A 74 -1.70 24.60 -4.00
N ILE A 75 -2.55 23.91 -4.73
CA ILE A 75 -3.22 24.43 -5.93
C ILE A 75 -4.70 24.01 -5.95
N ASP A 76 -5.59 24.96 -6.25
CA ASP A 76 -7.00 24.65 -6.44
C ASP A 76 -7.16 23.67 -7.60
N ARG A 77 -7.93 22.61 -7.38
CA ARG A 77 -8.13 21.51 -8.33
C ARG A 77 -8.69 21.96 -9.69
N GLY A 78 -9.57 22.96 -9.72
CA GLY A 78 -10.14 23.52 -10.94
C GLY A 78 -9.13 24.38 -11.69
N VAL A 79 -8.33 25.15 -10.96
CA VAL A 79 -7.18 25.88 -11.51
C VAL A 79 -6.13 24.91 -12.07
N ALA A 80 -5.86 23.80 -11.39
CA ALA A 80 -4.91 22.80 -11.83
C ALA A 80 -5.29 22.16 -13.18
N VAL A 81 -6.53 21.67 -13.33
CA VAL A 81 -6.96 21.04 -14.59
C VAL A 81 -7.01 22.05 -15.74
N SER A 82 -7.53 23.25 -15.50
CA SER A 82 -7.60 24.29 -16.53
C SER A 82 -6.22 24.79 -16.97
N THR A 83 -5.27 24.87 -16.04
CA THR A 83 -3.87 25.17 -16.36
C THR A 83 -3.23 24.07 -17.20
N PHE A 84 -3.52 22.80 -16.89
CA PHE A 84 -3.02 21.68 -17.69
C PHE A 84 -3.61 21.65 -19.11
N ASP A 85 -4.91 21.93 -19.26
CA ASP A 85 -5.54 22.09 -20.59
C ASP A 85 -4.87 23.18 -21.41
N HIS A 86 -4.62 24.34 -20.78
CA HIS A 86 -3.93 25.44 -21.44
C HIS A 86 -2.50 25.07 -21.83
N TRP A 87 -1.79 24.33 -20.96
CA TRP A 87 -0.46 23.82 -21.27
C TRP A 87 -0.48 22.87 -22.47
N LEU A 88 -1.43 21.93 -22.55
CA LEU A 88 -1.59 21.02 -23.69
C LEU A 88 -1.88 21.78 -25.00
N ALA A 89 -2.73 22.81 -24.94
CA ALA A 89 -3.10 23.63 -26.08
C ALA A 89 -1.91 24.47 -26.59
N THR A 90 -1.19 25.14 -25.69
CA THR A 90 -0.02 25.98 -26.04
C THR A 90 1.13 25.17 -26.65
N HIS A 91 1.27 23.91 -26.24
CA HIS A 91 2.26 22.99 -26.81
C HIS A 91 1.75 22.24 -28.05
N ASN A 92 0.53 22.54 -28.51
CA ASN A 92 -0.13 21.88 -29.64
C ASN A 92 -0.10 20.33 -29.51
N SER A 93 -0.22 19.83 -28.28
CA SER A 93 0.03 18.43 -27.92
C SER A 93 -0.94 17.48 -28.60
N PHE A 94 -2.25 17.81 -28.61
CA PHE A 94 -3.27 17.00 -29.27
C PHE A 94 -2.98 16.83 -30.76
N ASN A 95 -2.68 17.92 -31.48
CA ASN A 95 -2.44 17.83 -32.92
C ASN A 95 -1.16 17.07 -33.27
N THR A 96 -0.15 17.12 -32.40
CA THR A 96 1.13 16.44 -32.60
C THR A 96 1.04 14.95 -32.27
N LEU A 97 0.35 14.61 -31.18
CA LEU A 97 0.35 13.25 -30.63
C LEU A 97 -0.87 12.43 -31.02
N LYS A 98 -2.01 13.10 -31.30
CA LYS A 98 -3.32 12.48 -31.57
C LYS A 98 -3.72 11.49 -30.46
N TYR A 99 -3.64 11.94 -29.20
CA TYR A 99 -4.12 11.17 -28.04
C TYR A 99 -5.63 11.34 -27.85
N ASP A 100 -6.26 10.39 -27.15
CA ASP A 100 -7.70 10.42 -26.84
C ASP A 100 -8.01 11.22 -25.57
N PHE A 101 -7.13 11.13 -24.58
CA PHE A 101 -7.11 11.94 -23.36
C PHE A 101 -5.68 12.14 -22.85
N ALA A 102 -5.49 13.09 -21.93
CA ALA A 102 -4.22 13.35 -21.25
C ALA A 102 -4.40 13.34 -19.73
N PHE A 103 -3.38 12.93 -18.98
CA PHE A 103 -3.42 12.93 -17.51
C PHE A 103 -2.14 13.50 -16.94
N LEU A 104 -2.24 14.43 -15.99
CA LEU A 104 -1.10 15.00 -15.28
C LEU A 104 -1.04 14.47 -13.86
N TRP A 105 0.04 13.76 -13.57
CA TRP A 105 0.42 13.45 -12.19
C TRP A 105 1.28 14.56 -11.61
N THR A 106 0.90 15.02 -10.43
CA THR A 106 1.55 16.15 -9.75
C THR A 106 2.03 15.79 -8.34
N GLY A 107 3.09 16.45 -7.88
CA GLY A 107 3.52 16.41 -6.48
C GLY A 107 3.03 17.60 -5.66
N TYR A 108 2.22 18.49 -6.25
CA TYR A 108 1.49 19.54 -5.56
C TYR A 108 0.29 18.96 -4.81
N ASP A 109 -0.11 19.63 -3.75
CA ASP A 109 -1.28 19.34 -2.94
C ASP A 109 -2.52 19.95 -3.62
N LEU A 110 -3.41 19.09 -4.10
CA LEU A 110 -4.66 19.46 -4.77
C LEU A 110 -5.73 19.66 -3.69
N TYR A 111 -6.39 20.82 -3.71
CA TYR A 111 -7.48 21.08 -2.76
C TYR A 111 -8.66 21.77 -3.44
N GLY A 112 -9.81 21.81 -2.76
CA GLY A 112 -11.00 22.46 -3.28
C GLY A 112 -11.93 22.92 -2.15
N GLY A 113 -12.18 24.22 -2.06
CA GLY A 113 -13.02 24.77 -0.99
C GLY A 113 -12.34 24.71 0.38
N THR A 114 -13.06 24.26 1.42
CA THR A 114 -12.55 24.21 2.80
C THR A 114 -11.82 22.92 3.18
N ASP A 115 -11.82 21.89 2.32
CA ASP A 115 -11.26 20.57 2.64
C ASP A 115 -10.06 20.21 1.75
N ASP A 116 -9.03 19.67 2.41
CA ASP A 116 -7.70 19.27 1.91
C ASP A 116 -7.64 17.81 1.40
N SER A 117 -8.79 17.20 1.12
CA SER A 117 -8.89 15.76 0.83
C SER A 117 -9.04 15.43 -0.67
N THR A 118 -8.86 16.40 -1.56
CA THR A 118 -9.09 16.19 -3.00
C THR A 118 -7.83 15.69 -3.70
N GLU A 119 -7.70 14.38 -3.89
CA GLU A 119 -6.49 13.79 -4.52
C GLU A 119 -6.46 13.90 -6.06
N GLY A 120 -7.53 14.37 -6.71
CA GLY A 120 -7.65 14.43 -8.17
C GLY A 120 -8.82 15.26 -8.66
N TYR A 121 -8.79 15.61 -9.96
CA TYR A 121 -9.89 16.29 -10.63
C TYR A 121 -9.85 16.08 -12.15
N ALA A 122 -11.02 15.91 -12.76
CA ALA A 122 -11.18 15.74 -14.19
C ALA A 122 -12.45 16.41 -14.70
N HIS A 123 -12.48 16.69 -16.01
CA HIS A 123 -13.71 17.13 -16.67
C HIS A 123 -14.69 15.97 -16.80
N LEU A 124 -15.94 16.18 -16.41
CA LEU A 124 -16.99 15.17 -16.55
C LEU A 124 -17.39 15.01 -18.02
N GLY A 125 -17.37 13.77 -18.53
CA GLY A 125 -17.88 13.44 -19.87
C GLY A 125 -17.13 14.18 -20.97
N ALA A 126 -15.81 14.23 -20.88
CA ALA A 126 -14.95 14.96 -21.82
C ALA A 126 -14.13 14.07 -22.76
N MET A 127 -14.21 12.74 -22.64
CA MET A 127 -13.47 11.82 -23.51
C MET A 127 -13.64 12.15 -25.00
N CYS A 128 -12.57 12.00 -25.79
CA CYS A 128 -12.51 12.39 -27.20
C CYS A 128 -12.62 13.90 -27.49
N ASN A 129 -12.74 14.75 -26.47
CA ASN A 129 -12.63 16.19 -26.66
C ASN A 129 -11.14 16.61 -26.72
N SER A 130 -10.72 17.08 -27.90
CA SER A 130 -9.34 17.52 -28.15
C SER A 130 -8.77 18.61 -27.21
N ARG A 131 -9.62 19.32 -26.46
CA ARG A 131 -9.23 20.44 -25.59
C ARG A 131 -9.29 20.12 -24.11
N ILE A 132 -10.26 19.32 -23.68
CA ILE A 132 -10.60 19.12 -22.26
C ILE A 132 -10.75 17.64 -21.87
N ALA A 133 -10.39 16.69 -22.74
CA ALA A 133 -10.24 15.28 -22.36
C ALA A 133 -8.99 15.14 -21.48
N SER A 134 -9.02 15.70 -20.26
CA SER A 134 -7.89 15.75 -19.37
C SER A 134 -8.28 15.54 -17.90
N GLY A 135 -7.31 15.09 -17.11
CA GLY A 135 -7.42 15.01 -15.66
C GLY A 135 -6.08 15.31 -14.99
N VAL A 136 -6.15 15.67 -13.71
CA VAL A 136 -5.01 15.90 -12.83
C VAL A 136 -5.17 15.03 -11.59
N GLY A 137 -4.07 14.51 -11.05
CA GLY A 137 -4.10 13.72 -9.83
C GLY A 137 -2.78 13.73 -9.08
N GLU A 138 -2.86 13.62 -7.77
CA GLU A 138 -1.70 13.57 -6.90
C GLU A 138 -0.94 12.25 -7.05
N PHE A 139 0.39 12.37 -7.16
CA PHE A 139 1.30 11.24 -7.21
C PHE A 139 1.94 11.00 -5.85
N ASN A 140 1.19 10.36 -4.96
CA ASN A 140 1.66 10.01 -3.61
C ASN A 140 2.52 8.74 -3.58
N LYS A 141 2.74 8.09 -4.73
CA LYS A 141 3.63 6.91 -4.91
C LYS A 141 3.09 5.65 -4.21
N THR A 142 1.81 5.63 -3.89
CA THR A 142 1.12 4.47 -3.30
C THR A 142 0.08 3.91 -4.28
N TYR A 143 -0.56 2.80 -3.92
CA TYR A 143 -1.66 2.24 -4.70
C TYR A 143 -2.86 3.21 -4.81
N ALA A 144 -3.00 4.18 -3.89
CA ALA A 144 -4.03 5.20 -3.97
C ALA A 144 -3.96 5.99 -5.28
N THR A 145 -2.77 6.32 -5.79
CA THR A 145 -2.62 6.98 -7.10
C THR A 145 -3.29 6.20 -8.24
N ALA A 146 -3.24 4.86 -8.23
CA ALA A 146 -3.91 4.05 -9.26
C ALA A 146 -5.44 4.16 -9.14
N ILE A 147 -5.98 4.13 -7.92
CA ILE A 147 -7.41 4.29 -7.64
C ILE A 147 -7.88 5.68 -8.08
N THR A 148 -7.19 6.73 -7.64
CA THR A 148 -7.53 8.12 -7.96
C THR A 148 -7.44 8.36 -9.48
N THR A 149 -6.41 7.84 -10.14
CA THR A 149 -6.32 7.96 -11.61
C THR A 149 -7.46 7.24 -12.32
N ALA A 150 -7.83 6.03 -11.87
CA ALA A 150 -8.98 5.31 -12.44
C ALA A 150 -10.31 6.06 -12.17
N HIS A 151 -10.47 6.64 -10.99
CA HIS A 151 -11.61 7.46 -10.60
C HIS A 151 -11.77 8.67 -11.53
N GLU A 152 -10.71 9.45 -11.70
CA GLU A 152 -10.72 10.62 -12.59
C GLU A 152 -10.98 10.23 -14.05
N ILE A 153 -10.44 9.09 -14.51
CA ILE A 153 -10.77 8.56 -15.84
C ILE A 153 -12.26 8.18 -15.92
N GLY A 154 -12.85 7.66 -14.86
CA GLY A 154 -14.29 7.43 -14.74
C GLY A 154 -15.10 8.71 -14.95
N HIS A 155 -14.67 9.83 -14.39
CA HIS A 155 -15.26 11.15 -14.66
C HIS A 155 -15.10 11.57 -16.13
N ILE A 156 -13.91 11.45 -16.72
CA ILE A 156 -13.71 11.78 -18.15
C ILE A 156 -14.62 10.91 -19.05
N LEU A 157 -14.84 9.66 -18.67
CA LEU A 157 -15.74 8.71 -19.31
C LEU A 157 -17.23 8.93 -18.96
N GLY A 158 -17.58 9.98 -18.23
CA GLY A 158 -18.97 10.41 -18.01
C GLY A 158 -19.67 9.82 -16.78
N SER A 159 -18.95 9.17 -15.86
CA SER A 159 -19.51 8.77 -14.57
C SER A 159 -19.47 9.91 -13.56
N ASP A 160 -20.55 10.13 -12.84
CA ASP A 160 -20.52 10.87 -11.56
C ASP A 160 -20.16 9.91 -10.41
N HIS A 161 -20.09 10.42 -9.19
CA HIS A 161 -19.95 9.63 -7.98
C HIS A 161 -21.15 8.68 -7.77
N ASP A 162 -20.88 7.48 -7.24
CA ASP A 162 -21.88 6.44 -6.95
C ASP A 162 -22.80 6.75 -5.75
N GLY A 163 -22.57 7.87 -5.05
CA GLY A 163 -23.28 8.29 -3.83
C GLY A 163 -22.44 8.21 -2.55
N PRO A 164 -22.92 8.78 -1.43
CA PRO A 164 -22.11 9.06 -0.23
C PRO A 164 -21.67 7.82 0.56
N GLN A 165 -22.33 6.67 0.36
CA GLN A 165 -22.00 5.40 1.02
C GLN A 165 -21.25 4.42 0.11
N SER A 166 -20.89 4.83 -1.10
CA SER A 166 -20.19 3.95 -2.03
C SER A 166 -18.82 3.53 -1.48
N ASN A 167 -18.43 2.32 -1.84
CA ASN A 167 -17.12 1.74 -1.56
C ASN A 167 -16.45 1.21 -2.85
N TYR A 168 -16.95 1.63 -4.02
CA TYR A 168 -16.41 1.37 -5.35
C TYR A 168 -15.44 2.47 -5.76
N ILE A 169 -14.81 2.33 -6.94
CA ILE A 169 -13.84 3.30 -7.46
C ILE A 169 -14.44 4.71 -7.53
N MET A 170 -15.71 4.88 -7.94
CA MET A 170 -16.37 6.19 -8.03
C MET A 170 -17.01 6.65 -6.71
N ALA A 171 -16.53 6.18 -5.56
CA ALA A 171 -16.93 6.73 -4.27
C ALA A 171 -16.36 8.14 -4.08
N ALA A 172 -17.15 9.08 -3.57
CA ALA A 172 -16.72 10.45 -3.31
C ALA A 172 -15.60 10.55 -2.24
N VAL A 173 -15.44 9.51 -1.41
CA VAL A 173 -14.37 9.42 -0.40
C VAL A 173 -13.67 8.08 -0.55
N SER A 174 -12.41 8.11 -0.95
CA SER A 174 -11.55 6.93 -1.04
C SER A 174 -11.17 6.43 0.36
N LYS A 175 -11.28 5.12 0.59
CA LYS A 175 -10.94 4.49 1.87
C LYS A 175 -10.14 3.21 1.63
N ALA A 176 -9.04 3.04 2.34
CA ALA A 176 -8.24 1.81 2.26
C ALA A 176 -9.04 0.56 2.62
N SER A 177 -10.01 0.68 3.53
CA SER A 177 -10.88 -0.40 3.99
C SER A 177 -12.10 -0.66 3.08
N ALA A 178 -12.28 0.10 1.99
CA ALA A 178 -13.41 -0.09 1.09
C ALA A 178 -13.29 -1.45 0.36
N ILE A 179 -14.27 -2.33 0.58
CA ILE A 179 -14.24 -3.72 0.08
C ILE A 179 -14.34 -3.84 -1.44
N ASN A 180 -14.87 -2.83 -2.14
CA ASN A 180 -15.07 -2.83 -3.58
C ASN A 180 -14.16 -1.83 -4.32
N ARG A 181 -13.10 -1.32 -3.67
CA ARG A 181 -12.17 -0.31 -4.24
C ARG A 181 -11.39 -0.75 -5.49
N TRP A 182 -11.55 -2.01 -5.92
CA TRP A 182 -10.97 -2.55 -7.15
C TRP A 182 -11.95 -2.61 -8.33
N SER A 183 -13.18 -2.14 -8.14
CA SER A 183 -14.24 -2.25 -9.14
C SER A 183 -15.02 -0.95 -9.29
N PHE A 184 -15.44 -0.66 -10.52
CA PHE A 184 -16.51 0.30 -10.78
C PHE A 184 -17.86 -0.34 -10.41
N SER A 185 -18.79 0.48 -9.92
CA SER A 185 -20.15 -0.02 -9.65
C SER A 185 -20.91 -0.23 -10.96
N SER A 186 -22.05 -0.91 -10.90
CA SER A 186 -22.96 -0.99 -12.05
C SER A 186 -23.55 0.37 -12.42
N ILE A 187 -23.68 1.30 -11.46
CA ILE A 187 -24.14 2.67 -11.70
C ILE A 187 -23.10 3.41 -12.53
N SER A 188 -21.82 3.40 -12.09
CA SER A 188 -20.73 4.04 -12.83
C SER A 188 -20.60 3.47 -14.24
N ALA A 189 -20.61 2.13 -14.35
CA ALA A 189 -20.46 1.47 -15.64
C ALA A 189 -21.61 1.79 -16.61
N THR A 190 -22.84 1.90 -16.10
CA THR A 190 -24.00 2.30 -16.89
C THR A 190 -23.89 3.76 -17.35
N ALA A 191 -23.46 4.66 -16.46
CA ALA A 191 -23.22 6.06 -16.82
C ALA A 191 -22.16 6.19 -17.93
N ILE A 192 -21.05 5.47 -17.79
CA ILE A 192 -19.98 5.41 -18.79
C ILE A 192 -20.51 4.88 -20.13
N LYS A 193 -21.24 3.76 -20.09
CA LYS A 193 -21.82 3.16 -21.31
C LYS A 193 -22.76 4.14 -22.02
N ASN A 194 -23.61 4.82 -21.28
CA ASN A 194 -24.55 5.79 -21.82
C ASN A 194 -23.82 6.99 -22.42
N TYR A 195 -22.81 7.52 -21.73
CA TYR A 195 -21.98 8.61 -22.24
C TYR A 195 -21.26 8.22 -23.54
N LEU A 196 -20.61 7.06 -23.58
CA LEU A 196 -19.92 6.57 -24.78
C LEU A 196 -20.87 6.43 -25.99
N ALA A 197 -22.15 6.09 -25.75
CA ALA A 197 -23.17 6.04 -26.79
C ALA A 197 -23.59 7.43 -27.33
N THR A 198 -23.29 8.51 -26.61
CA THR A 198 -23.52 9.89 -27.07
C THR A 198 -22.41 10.45 -27.97
N LEU A 199 -21.24 9.78 -28.01
CA LEU A 199 -20.11 10.24 -28.81
C LEU A 199 -20.41 10.08 -30.31
N THR A 200 -20.53 11.21 -31.01
CA THR A 200 -20.73 11.24 -32.47
C THR A 200 -19.51 10.73 -33.24
N THR A 201 -18.30 10.96 -32.69
CA THR A 201 -17.04 10.36 -33.15
C THR A 201 -16.35 9.74 -31.96
N ASN A 202 -16.33 8.41 -31.91
CA ASN A 202 -15.70 7.68 -30.82
C ASN A 202 -14.22 7.39 -31.16
N CYS A 203 -13.33 8.15 -30.53
CA CYS A 203 -11.89 8.04 -30.67
C CYS A 203 -11.30 6.74 -30.08
N LEU A 204 -12.03 6.06 -29.19
CA LEU A 204 -11.56 4.87 -28.47
C LEU A 204 -11.67 3.56 -29.26
N LEU A 205 -12.24 3.59 -30.47
CA LEU A 205 -12.50 2.38 -31.26
C LEU A 205 -11.25 1.82 -31.94
N THR A 206 -10.17 2.60 -32.02
CA THR A 206 -8.93 2.19 -32.69
C THR A 206 -7.71 2.55 -31.86
N THR A 207 -6.85 1.57 -31.60
CA THR A 207 -5.57 1.81 -30.94
C THR A 207 -4.52 2.28 -31.96
N ASN A 208 -3.86 3.40 -31.68
CA ASN A 208 -2.72 3.84 -32.48
C ASN A 208 -1.57 2.82 -32.38
N PRO A 209 -0.97 2.35 -33.49
CA PRO A 209 0.09 1.35 -33.47
C PRO A 209 1.37 1.74 -32.72
N ALA A 210 1.61 3.05 -32.54
CA ALA A 210 2.75 3.54 -31.76
C ALA A 210 2.41 3.80 -30.28
N SER A 211 1.22 3.42 -29.83
CA SER A 211 0.88 3.37 -28.41
C SER A 211 1.19 2.00 -27.81
N THR A 212 1.56 1.97 -26.52
CA THR A 212 1.94 0.73 -25.83
C THR A 212 1.09 0.51 -24.58
N LYS A 213 0.61 -0.71 -24.37
CA LYS A 213 -0.08 -1.10 -23.14
C LYS A 213 0.91 -1.27 -21.98
N PRO A 214 0.86 -0.44 -20.92
CA PRO A 214 1.71 -0.64 -19.75
C PRO A 214 1.31 -1.93 -19.04
N THR A 215 2.30 -2.76 -18.70
CA THR A 215 2.12 -4.04 -18.03
C THR A 215 3.29 -4.33 -17.12
N VAL A 216 3.01 -4.87 -15.93
CA VAL A 216 3.99 -5.37 -14.97
C VAL A 216 3.67 -6.82 -14.62
N THR A 217 4.69 -7.67 -14.60
CA THR A 217 4.62 -8.96 -13.93
C THR A 217 5.15 -8.80 -12.50
N TYR A 218 4.32 -9.06 -11.49
CA TYR A 218 4.68 -8.78 -10.08
C TYR A 218 5.97 -9.45 -9.62
N GLY A 219 6.26 -10.69 -10.04
CA GLY A 219 7.51 -11.35 -9.69
C GLY A 219 8.76 -10.80 -10.35
N ALA A 220 8.61 -10.09 -11.48
CA ALA A 220 9.71 -9.40 -12.15
C ALA A 220 9.80 -7.91 -11.76
N TYR A 221 8.88 -7.43 -10.93
CA TYR A 221 8.85 -6.04 -10.51
C TYR A 221 9.98 -5.75 -9.52
N THR A 222 10.84 -4.79 -9.87
CA THR A 222 12.03 -4.41 -9.10
C THR A 222 11.90 -3.05 -8.40
N GLY A 223 10.70 -2.49 -8.38
CA GLY A 223 10.39 -1.30 -7.58
C GLY A 223 10.00 -1.67 -6.15
N HIS A 224 9.72 -0.64 -5.36
CA HIS A 224 9.53 -0.81 -3.92
C HIS A 224 8.06 -0.76 -3.46
N ILE A 225 7.12 -0.48 -4.36
CA ILE A 225 5.69 -0.33 -4.00
C ILE A 225 5.02 -1.61 -3.50
N LEU A 226 5.67 -2.78 -3.65
CA LEU A 226 5.18 -4.07 -3.16
C LEU A 226 5.69 -4.41 -1.74
N ASP A 227 6.62 -3.63 -1.19
CA ASP A 227 7.12 -3.81 0.18
C ASP A 227 6.17 -3.10 1.16
N PRO A 228 5.53 -3.82 2.11
CA PRO A 228 4.58 -3.23 3.05
C PRO A 228 5.17 -2.11 3.92
N ASN A 229 6.47 -2.19 4.25
CA ASN A 229 7.13 -1.13 5.01
C ASN A 229 7.28 0.13 4.15
N VAL A 230 7.62 -0.02 2.87
CA VAL A 230 7.72 1.12 1.94
C VAL A 230 6.34 1.72 1.68
N ILE A 231 5.29 0.90 1.56
CA ILE A 231 3.92 1.38 1.51
C ILE A 231 3.64 2.27 2.72
N CYS A 232 3.96 1.82 3.93
CA CYS A 232 3.74 2.59 5.14
C CYS A 232 4.55 3.90 5.21
N GLN A 233 5.81 3.86 4.77
CA GLN A 233 6.64 5.07 4.70
C GLN A 233 6.07 6.11 3.74
N ARG A 234 5.53 5.66 2.61
CA ARG A 234 4.93 6.54 1.59
C ARG A 234 3.56 7.03 2.03
N ALA A 235 2.70 6.16 2.55
CA ALA A 235 1.34 6.48 2.97
C ALA A 235 1.30 7.50 4.12
N LEU A 236 2.24 7.41 5.07
CA LEU A 236 2.33 8.38 6.17
C LEU A 236 3.31 9.52 5.91
N ASN A 237 4.03 9.49 4.78
CA ASN A 237 5.16 10.38 4.49
C ASN A 237 6.21 10.42 5.64
N ILE A 238 6.46 9.28 6.27
CA ILE A 238 7.38 9.12 7.42
C ILE A 238 8.39 8.00 7.13
N SER A 239 9.67 8.33 6.98
CA SER A 239 10.71 7.41 6.50
C SER A 239 11.00 6.22 7.43
N ASN A 240 10.71 6.33 8.73
CA ASN A 240 10.86 5.26 9.71
C ASN A 240 9.54 4.56 10.06
N SER A 241 8.45 4.81 9.31
CA SER A 241 7.22 4.01 9.42
C SER A 241 7.44 2.59 8.89
N TYR A 242 6.60 1.66 9.33
CA TYR A 242 6.62 0.25 8.98
C TYR A 242 5.24 -0.37 9.20
N MET A 243 5.00 -1.55 8.62
CA MET A 243 3.75 -2.28 8.82
C MET A 243 3.68 -2.83 10.25
N CYS A 244 2.55 -2.58 10.92
CA CYS A 244 2.24 -3.18 12.21
C CYS A 244 1.94 -4.67 11.99
N LEU A 245 2.58 -5.55 12.77
CA LEU A 245 2.43 -7.00 12.69
C LEU A 245 1.61 -7.58 13.84
N ASP A 246 1.15 -6.73 14.77
CA ASP A 246 0.23 -7.15 15.83
C ASP A 246 -1.07 -7.69 15.23
N TRP A 247 -1.42 -8.92 15.61
CA TRP A 247 -2.59 -9.65 15.12
C TRP A 247 -3.91 -8.97 15.51
N SER A 248 -3.91 -8.11 16.53
CA SER A 248 -5.10 -7.33 16.93
C SER A 248 -5.65 -6.48 15.78
N PHE A 249 -4.80 -6.05 14.85
CA PHE A 249 -5.20 -5.33 13.62
C PHE A 249 -5.77 -6.25 12.52
N TYR A 250 -5.61 -7.56 12.66
CA TYR A 250 -5.91 -8.55 11.63
C TYR A 250 -6.87 -9.63 12.12
N ASN A 251 -7.93 -9.21 12.83
CA ASN A 251 -8.94 -10.10 13.42
C ASN A 251 -8.34 -11.19 14.33
N ASN A 252 -7.29 -10.84 15.08
CA ASN A 252 -6.55 -11.76 15.95
C ASN A 252 -5.94 -12.96 15.22
N LEU A 253 -5.60 -12.80 13.94
CA LEU A 253 -4.91 -13.78 13.10
C LEU A 253 -3.61 -13.20 12.55
N SER A 254 -2.72 -14.05 12.06
CA SER A 254 -1.45 -13.61 11.49
C SER A 254 -1.65 -12.61 10.33
N PRO A 255 -0.74 -11.63 10.14
CA PRO A 255 -0.80 -10.70 9.02
C PRO A 255 -0.41 -11.41 7.70
N SER A 256 -1.31 -12.23 7.18
CA SER A 256 -1.18 -12.99 5.94
C SER A 256 -2.54 -13.26 5.29
N GLY A 257 -2.54 -13.84 4.10
CA GLY A 257 -3.75 -14.14 3.35
C GLY A 257 -4.52 -12.89 2.91
N ASP A 258 -5.84 -13.01 2.77
CA ASP A 258 -6.72 -11.92 2.36
C ASP A 258 -6.63 -10.70 3.29
N ARG A 259 -6.27 -10.90 4.57
CA ARG A 259 -6.25 -9.85 5.59
C ARG A 259 -5.31 -8.71 5.25
N ILE A 260 -4.15 -9.02 4.67
CA ILE A 260 -3.17 -8.00 4.27
C ILE A 260 -3.40 -7.49 2.85
N CYS A 261 -4.16 -8.22 2.04
CA CYS A 261 -4.55 -7.78 0.71
C CYS A 261 -5.73 -6.81 0.76
N SER A 262 -6.60 -6.95 1.75
CA SER A 262 -7.70 -6.02 1.99
C SER A 262 -7.19 -4.69 2.54
N VAL A 263 -6.39 -4.72 3.62
CA VAL A 263 -5.87 -3.53 4.29
C VAL A 263 -4.59 -3.86 5.05
N ILE A 264 -3.65 -2.90 5.13
CA ILE A 264 -2.51 -2.99 6.06
C ILE A 264 -2.55 -1.81 7.04
N HIS A 265 -1.83 -1.95 8.14
CA HIS A 265 -1.75 -0.94 9.19
C HIS A 265 -0.31 -0.44 9.33
N CYS A 266 -0.13 0.86 9.38
CA CYS A 266 1.15 1.54 9.32
C CYS A 266 1.44 2.27 10.62
N LYS A 267 2.56 1.93 11.26
CA LYS A 267 3.00 2.51 12.53
C LYS A 267 3.30 4.00 12.34
N LYS A 268 2.75 4.85 13.20
CA LYS A 268 3.25 6.22 13.41
C LYS A 268 4.35 6.18 14.48
N PRO A 269 5.63 6.35 14.12
CA PRO A 269 6.75 6.22 15.05
C PRO A 269 6.64 7.19 16.23
N GLY A 270 7.05 6.74 17.42
CA GLY A 270 6.93 7.53 18.65
C GLY A 270 5.53 7.56 19.25
N THR A 271 4.58 6.81 18.70
CA THR A 271 3.22 6.65 19.25
C THR A 271 2.79 5.18 19.20
N ASN A 272 1.76 4.78 19.94
CA ASN A 272 1.18 3.43 19.83
C ASN A 272 0.14 3.28 18.71
N LEU A 273 0.06 4.26 17.80
CA LEU A 273 -0.97 4.31 16.77
C LEU A 273 -0.50 3.64 15.47
N CYS A 274 -1.41 2.88 14.86
CA CYS A 274 -1.28 2.37 13.50
C CYS A 274 -2.46 2.86 12.65
N TYR A 275 -2.18 3.37 11.46
CA TYR A 275 -3.18 3.91 10.53
C TYR A 275 -3.36 2.97 9.34
N THR A 276 -4.58 2.88 8.81
CA THR A 276 -4.84 2.06 7.62
C THR A 276 -4.12 2.62 6.40
N ALA A 277 -3.63 1.73 5.53
CA ALA A 277 -3.04 2.10 4.25
C ALA A 277 -3.47 1.12 3.16
N PHE A 278 -3.36 1.57 1.91
CA PHE A 278 -3.73 0.80 0.73
C PHE A 278 -2.62 -0.21 0.42
N PRO A 279 -2.81 -1.53 0.65
CA PRO A 279 -1.88 -2.53 0.13
C PRO A 279 -1.90 -2.52 -1.40
N SER A 280 -0.74 -2.80 -1.96
CA SER A 280 -0.53 -2.93 -3.40
C SER A 280 -0.88 -4.33 -3.88
N ASP A 281 -1.61 -4.43 -5.00
CA ASP A 281 -1.70 -5.70 -5.71
C ASP A 281 -0.29 -6.15 -6.15
N GLY A 282 -0.01 -7.44 -6.03
CA GLY A 282 1.31 -8.04 -6.22
C GLY A 282 2.13 -8.21 -4.93
N MET A 283 1.72 -7.61 -3.80
CA MET A 283 2.35 -7.87 -2.50
C MET A 283 2.28 -9.36 -2.15
N VAL A 284 3.35 -9.93 -1.62
CA VAL A 284 3.36 -11.33 -1.15
C VAL A 284 2.45 -11.44 0.06
N CYS A 285 1.50 -12.37 0.02
CA CYS A 285 0.49 -12.53 1.08
C CYS A 285 0.48 -13.90 1.72
N ASP A 286 1.08 -14.89 1.07
CA ASP A 286 1.29 -16.22 1.62
C ASP A 286 2.35 -16.94 0.77
N THR A 287 2.72 -18.16 1.17
CA THR A 287 3.49 -19.07 0.33
C THR A 287 2.77 -19.27 -1.01
N ASN A 288 3.49 -19.08 -2.13
CA ASN A 288 2.97 -19.23 -3.49
C ASN A 288 1.83 -18.27 -3.86
N LYS A 289 1.62 -17.17 -3.11
CA LYS A 289 0.48 -16.26 -3.33
C LYS A 289 0.86 -14.79 -3.26
N ARG A 290 0.15 -13.99 -4.05
CA ARG A 290 0.23 -12.52 -4.07
C ARG A 290 -1.17 -11.91 -4.01
N CYS A 291 -1.24 -10.67 -3.52
CA CYS A 291 -2.47 -9.90 -3.50
C CYS A 291 -2.96 -9.60 -4.91
N LYS A 292 -4.24 -9.86 -5.18
CA LYS A 292 -4.95 -9.52 -6.41
C LYS A 292 -6.37 -9.13 -6.03
N LYS A 293 -6.77 -7.89 -6.26
CA LYS A 293 -8.12 -7.37 -6.00
C LYS A 293 -8.60 -7.65 -4.57
N GLY A 294 -7.72 -7.43 -3.59
CA GLY A 294 -8.02 -7.64 -2.17
C GLY A 294 -7.98 -9.09 -1.71
N LYS A 295 -7.62 -10.03 -2.59
CA LYS A 295 -7.56 -11.47 -2.32
C LYS A 295 -6.14 -12.00 -2.42
N CYS A 296 -5.81 -12.96 -1.57
CA CYS A 296 -4.54 -13.65 -1.60
C CYS A 296 -4.63 -14.87 -2.51
N LEU A 297 -4.24 -14.68 -3.77
CA LEU A 297 -4.45 -15.65 -4.83
C LEU A 297 -3.14 -16.30 -5.27
N PRO A 298 -3.18 -17.54 -5.81
CA PRO A 298 -2.01 -18.19 -6.38
C PRO A 298 -1.28 -17.31 -7.40
N ASP A 299 0.04 -17.35 -7.33
CA ASP A 299 0.93 -16.69 -8.28
C ASP A 299 2.22 -17.49 -8.42
N SER A 300 2.56 -17.93 -9.63
CA SER A 300 3.72 -18.77 -9.91
C SER A 300 5.05 -18.05 -9.66
N THR A 301 5.03 -16.72 -9.50
CA THR A 301 6.21 -15.90 -9.25
C THR A 301 6.32 -15.45 -7.79
N ALA A 302 5.41 -15.90 -6.93
CA ALA A 302 5.50 -15.70 -5.49
C ALA A 302 6.56 -16.61 -4.87
N PRO A 303 7.25 -16.18 -3.80
CA PRO A 303 8.21 -17.04 -3.13
C PRO A 303 7.56 -18.30 -2.54
N HIS A 304 8.30 -19.41 -2.62
CA HIS A 304 7.92 -20.71 -2.04
C HIS A 304 8.41 -20.84 -0.60
N ASN A 305 7.85 -21.81 0.15
CA ASN A 305 8.30 -22.22 1.48
C ASN A 305 8.31 -21.11 2.54
N LEU A 306 7.37 -20.16 2.44
CA LEU A 306 7.20 -19.10 3.43
C LEU A 306 6.42 -19.61 4.65
N ASN A 307 6.71 -19.05 5.83
CA ASN A 307 5.93 -19.30 7.04
C ASN A 307 4.74 -18.33 7.11
N SER A 308 3.53 -18.81 6.85
CA SER A 308 2.29 -18.00 6.85
C SER A 308 1.96 -17.34 8.21
N VAL A 309 2.55 -17.82 9.30
CA VAL A 309 2.39 -17.26 10.66
C VAL A 309 3.37 -16.11 10.91
N CYS A 310 4.53 -16.14 10.23
CA CYS A 310 5.64 -15.20 10.42
C CYS A 310 6.13 -14.65 9.06
N LEU A 311 5.17 -14.28 8.19
CA LEU A 311 5.42 -13.98 6.78
C LEU A 311 6.43 -12.84 6.59
N PHE A 312 6.32 -11.81 7.43
CA PHE A 312 7.17 -10.62 7.40
C PHE A 312 8.28 -10.63 8.45
N GLY A 313 8.47 -11.75 9.13
CA GLY A 313 9.40 -11.88 10.25
C GLY A 313 8.98 -11.09 11.48
N ASP A 314 9.97 -10.67 12.27
CA ASP A 314 9.74 -9.89 13.48
C ASP A 314 9.29 -8.46 13.16
N GLN A 315 8.52 -7.89 14.07
CA GLN A 315 8.18 -6.48 14.10
C GLN A 315 9.47 -5.66 14.07
N ARG A 316 9.57 -4.77 13.09
CA ARG A 316 10.75 -3.93 12.86
C ARG A 316 11.30 -3.25 14.12
N LYS A 317 10.40 -2.82 15.01
CA LYS A 317 10.73 -2.20 16.29
C LYS A 317 9.58 -2.39 17.28
N LEU A 318 9.91 -2.78 18.50
CA LEU A 318 8.98 -2.74 19.63
C LEU A 318 9.12 -1.39 20.35
N GLU A 319 7.99 -0.78 20.67
CA GLU A 319 7.93 0.49 21.39
C GLU A 319 6.95 0.36 22.55
N PHE A 320 7.50 0.30 23.76
CA PHE A 320 6.79 0.29 25.03
C PHE A 320 7.25 1.48 25.88
N THR A 321 6.57 1.75 26.99
CA THR A 321 6.92 2.86 27.89
C THR A 321 8.35 2.77 28.43
N ASP A 322 8.88 1.57 28.69
CA ASP A 322 10.20 1.31 29.28
C ASP A 322 11.22 0.66 28.32
N PHE A 323 10.86 0.51 27.04
CA PHE A 323 11.67 -0.18 26.06
C PHE A 323 11.44 0.31 24.63
N SER A 324 12.53 0.51 23.90
CA SER A 324 12.52 0.80 22.48
C SER A 324 13.68 0.05 21.83
N GLY A 325 13.39 -0.90 20.93
CA GLY A 325 14.44 -1.76 20.38
C GLY A 325 13.90 -2.89 19.50
N THR A 326 14.77 -3.85 19.17
CA THR A 326 14.40 -5.03 18.39
C THR A 326 13.78 -6.11 19.27
N CYS A 327 13.14 -7.10 18.64
CA CYS A 327 12.68 -8.30 19.34
C CYS A 327 13.83 -9.05 20.03
N GLN A 328 14.99 -9.12 19.39
CA GLN A 328 16.19 -9.72 19.97
C GLN A 328 16.64 -8.98 21.25
N ASP A 329 16.71 -7.65 21.22
CA ASP A 329 17.08 -6.85 22.39
C ASP A 329 16.08 -7.03 23.54
N TYR A 330 14.77 -7.12 23.20
CA TYR A 330 13.71 -7.30 24.18
C TYR A 330 13.83 -8.64 24.90
N ILE A 331 13.94 -9.73 24.12
CA ILE A 331 14.06 -11.09 24.66
C ILE A 331 15.39 -11.28 25.41
N ALA A 332 16.49 -10.69 24.94
CA ALA A 332 17.76 -10.71 25.67
C ALA A 332 17.66 -10.00 27.03
N ARG A 333 16.92 -8.88 27.11
CA ARG A 333 16.74 -8.11 28.34
C ARG A 333 15.72 -8.73 29.31
N LYS A 334 14.61 -9.27 28.80
CA LYS A 334 13.45 -9.69 29.59
C LYS A 334 13.36 -11.20 29.80
N GLY A 335 14.04 -11.99 28.96
CA GLY A 335 14.03 -13.46 28.99
C GLY A 335 13.08 -14.08 27.97
N SER A 336 13.38 -15.31 27.54
CA SER A 336 12.57 -16.08 26.57
C SER A 336 11.17 -16.40 27.08
N SER A 337 10.94 -16.38 28.39
CA SER A 337 9.61 -16.55 28.99
C SER A 337 8.58 -15.55 28.48
N TYR A 338 9.01 -14.37 28.00
CA TYR A 338 8.10 -13.40 27.40
C TYR A 338 7.48 -13.87 26.08
N CYS A 339 8.07 -14.86 25.40
CA CYS A 339 7.46 -15.50 24.23
C CYS A 339 6.18 -16.29 24.55
N TYR A 340 5.85 -16.50 25.82
CA TYR A 340 4.52 -16.99 26.22
C TYR A 340 3.42 -15.91 26.12
N GLN A 341 3.78 -14.63 26.06
CA GLN A 341 2.81 -13.55 25.91
C GLN A 341 2.38 -13.46 24.44
N PRO A 342 1.07 -13.53 24.13
CA PRO A 342 0.59 -13.53 22.74
C PRO A 342 1.14 -12.38 21.90
N PHE A 343 1.12 -11.14 22.43
CA PHE A 343 1.64 -9.97 21.72
C PHE A 343 3.12 -10.12 21.32
N ILE A 344 3.96 -10.62 22.24
CA ILE A 344 5.39 -10.82 22.00
C ILE A 344 5.59 -11.98 21.02
N LEU A 345 4.89 -13.09 21.21
CA LEU A 345 4.96 -14.24 20.31
C LEU A 345 4.62 -13.85 18.86
N HIS A 346 3.56 -13.06 18.68
CA HIS A 346 3.07 -12.63 17.39
C HIS A 346 4.01 -11.60 16.75
N SER A 347 4.44 -10.60 17.52
CA SER A 347 5.31 -9.53 17.04
C SER A 347 6.77 -9.98 16.87
N CYS A 348 7.21 -11.03 17.56
CA CYS A 348 8.59 -11.52 17.57
C CYS A 348 8.68 -12.98 17.16
N CYS A 349 7.89 -13.39 16.17
CA CYS A 349 7.74 -14.78 15.78
C CYS A 349 9.05 -15.46 15.35
N ASN A 350 9.99 -14.77 14.69
CA ASN A 350 11.30 -15.33 14.35
C ASN A 350 12.21 -15.41 15.58
N THR A 351 12.29 -14.34 16.37
CA THR A 351 13.09 -14.34 17.60
C THR A 351 12.59 -15.44 18.56
N CYS A 352 11.29 -15.52 18.82
CA CYS A 352 10.72 -16.53 19.71
C CYS A 352 10.92 -17.95 19.18
N LYS A 353 10.82 -18.17 17.86
CA LYS A 353 11.13 -19.46 17.24
C LYS A 353 12.57 -19.90 17.53
N ALA A 354 13.54 -18.99 17.58
CA ALA A 354 14.92 -19.31 17.92
C ALA A 354 15.11 -19.79 19.37
N HIS A 355 14.17 -19.44 20.27
CA HIS A 355 14.16 -19.89 21.67
C HIS A 355 13.23 -21.09 21.92
N TYR A 356 12.59 -21.63 20.89
CA TYR A 356 11.63 -22.72 21.02
C TYR A 356 12.33 -24.05 21.38
N THR A 357 11.98 -24.64 22.53
CA THR A 357 12.64 -25.87 23.02
C THR A 357 12.03 -27.16 22.48
N GLY A 358 10.90 -27.10 21.77
CA GLY A 358 10.19 -28.30 21.29
C GLY A 358 9.48 -29.13 22.37
N ARG A 359 9.30 -28.62 23.59
CA ARG A 359 8.65 -29.35 24.69
C ARG A 359 7.32 -28.73 25.07
N THR A 360 6.26 -29.52 24.99
CA THR A 360 4.92 -29.13 25.42
C THR A 360 4.93 -28.70 26.88
N GLY A 361 4.37 -27.52 27.18
CA GLY A 361 4.34 -26.92 28.50
C GLY A 361 5.63 -26.18 28.91
N CYS A 362 6.70 -26.29 28.12
CA CYS A 362 8.00 -25.65 28.35
C CYS A 362 8.64 -25.10 27.05
N GLU A 363 7.79 -24.70 26.11
CA GLU A 363 8.09 -24.18 24.78
C GLU A 363 9.21 -23.13 24.75
N TYR A 364 9.31 -22.26 25.76
CA TYR A 364 10.33 -21.20 25.82
C TYR A 364 11.16 -21.24 27.11
N GLY A 365 11.20 -22.40 27.76
CA GLY A 365 11.85 -22.59 29.07
C GLY A 365 10.97 -22.19 30.25
N ASP A 366 11.60 -21.90 31.39
CA ASP A 366 10.91 -21.48 32.61
C ASP A 366 10.03 -20.26 32.36
N LYS A 367 8.77 -20.31 32.81
CA LYS A 367 7.79 -19.22 32.71
C LYS A 367 8.06 -18.14 33.76
N PHE A 368 8.61 -18.52 34.92
CA PHE A 368 8.88 -17.61 36.03
C PHE A 368 10.34 -17.14 36.09
N LEU A 369 10.53 -15.82 36.20
CA LEU A 369 11.84 -15.18 36.39
C LEU A 369 12.32 -15.35 37.85
N GLY A 370 12.65 -16.57 38.24
CA GLY A 370 13.10 -16.86 39.60
C GLY A 370 13.13 -18.32 40.01
N CYS A 371 12.95 -19.25 39.06
CA CYS A 371 12.99 -20.68 39.35
C CYS A 371 14.29 -21.13 40.03
N ASN A 372 15.41 -20.50 39.69
CA ASN A 372 16.72 -20.76 40.28
C ASN A 372 17.01 -20.00 41.59
N LYS A 373 16.05 -19.22 42.14
CA LYS A 373 16.26 -18.48 43.39
C LYS A 373 16.16 -19.34 44.66
N ALA A 374 15.66 -20.57 44.52
CA ALA A 374 15.59 -21.53 45.62
C ALA A 374 16.02 -22.94 45.13
N PRO A 375 16.49 -23.81 46.05
CA PRO A 375 16.73 -25.22 45.75
C PRO A 375 15.51 -25.91 45.14
N ARG A 376 15.75 -26.93 44.30
CA ARG A 376 14.67 -27.64 43.58
C ARG A 376 13.67 -28.28 44.53
N GLU A 377 14.11 -28.71 45.70
CA GLU A 377 13.29 -29.33 46.75
C GLU A 377 12.23 -28.38 47.32
N LEU A 378 12.48 -27.06 47.23
CA LEU A 378 11.54 -26.03 47.67
C LEU A 378 10.75 -25.45 46.49
N MET A 379 11.37 -25.31 45.31
CA MET A 379 10.75 -24.69 44.15
C MET A 379 9.79 -25.63 43.40
N CYS A 380 10.23 -26.86 43.16
CA CYS A 380 9.58 -27.78 42.24
C CYS A 380 8.27 -28.42 42.75
N PRO A 381 8.07 -28.67 44.06
CA PRO A 381 6.80 -29.23 44.55
C PRO A 381 5.56 -28.39 44.22
N THR A 382 5.70 -27.06 44.09
CA THR A 382 4.58 -26.13 43.86
C THR A 382 4.64 -25.39 42.53
N ASN A 383 5.80 -25.32 41.86
CA ASN A 383 5.98 -24.52 40.64
C ASN A 383 6.43 -25.33 39.42
N MET A 384 6.21 -26.64 39.39
CA MET A 384 6.70 -27.51 38.30
C MET A 384 6.30 -27.01 36.89
N ASP A 385 5.08 -26.50 36.71
CA ASP A 385 4.60 -25.97 35.43
C ASP A 385 5.19 -24.60 35.06
N GLY A 386 5.50 -23.78 36.06
CA GLY A 386 6.09 -22.45 35.88
C GLY A 386 7.61 -22.48 35.78
N CYS A 387 8.23 -23.51 36.35
CA CYS A 387 9.66 -23.77 36.39
C CYS A 387 10.00 -25.07 35.67
N CYS A 388 9.37 -25.29 34.53
CA CYS A 388 9.40 -26.53 33.77
C CYS A 388 10.80 -26.95 33.30
N GLU A 389 11.72 -26.01 33.08
CA GLU A 389 13.10 -26.30 32.72
C GLU A 389 13.95 -26.54 33.97
N TYR A 390 13.83 -25.66 34.97
CA TYR A 390 14.56 -25.81 36.22
C TYR A 390 14.19 -27.09 36.97
N CYS A 391 12.92 -27.51 36.93
CA CYS A 391 12.40 -28.70 37.59
C CYS A 391 12.43 -29.95 36.71
N LYS A 392 13.08 -29.90 35.54
CA LYS A 392 13.18 -31.04 34.64
C LYS A 392 13.84 -32.23 35.34
N GLY A 393 13.11 -33.35 35.37
CA GLY A 393 13.56 -34.60 36.00
C GLY A 393 13.52 -34.60 37.52
N PHE A 394 12.92 -33.59 38.16
CA PHE A 394 12.70 -33.61 39.61
C PHE A 394 11.66 -34.67 39.96
N VAL A 395 12.05 -35.62 40.82
CA VAL A 395 11.14 -36.58 41.44
C VAL A 395 11.08 -36.21 42.90
N SER A 396 9.88 -35.89 43.40
CA SER A 396 9.69 -35.57 44.82
C SER A 396 10.26 -36.71 45.66
N PRO A 397 11.19 -36.46 46.60
CA PRO A 397 11.61 -37.50 47.52
C PRO A 397 10.35 -37.94 48.27
N VAL A 398 9.94 -39.18 48.00
CA VAL A 398 8.77 -39.81 48.60
C VAL A 398 8.78 -39.52 50.09
N VAL A 399 7.66 -38.99 50.59
CA VAL A 399 7.36 -38.85 52.01
C VAL A 399 7.38 -40.25 52.62
N GLY A 400 8.57 -40.72 52.98
CA GLY A 400 8.77 -41.83 53.88
C GLY A 400 8.69 -41.30 55.30
N ARG A 401 7.48 -41.25 55.86
CA ARG A 401 7.25 -41.26 57.30
C ARG A 401 6.17 -42.27 57.61
#